data_AF-A0A239DHK2-F1
#
_entry.id   AF-A0A239DHK2-F1
#
_cell.length_a   1.000
_cell.length_b   1.000
_cell.length_c   1.000
_cell.angle_alpha   90.00
_cell.angle_beta   90.00
_cell.angle_gamma   90.00
#
_symmetry.space_group_name_H-M   'P 1'
#
loop_
_entity.id
_entity.type
_entity.pdbx_description
1 polymer ?
#
loop_
_entity_poly.entity_id
_entity_poly.type
_entity_poly.pdbx_seq_one_letter_code
_entity_poly.pdbx_strand_id
1 'polypeptide(L)'
;MARISALMVMMSFGLTAGCGNAGPGDTTLRYAQTEDPKQSLLVEAAANGDMRIEDGDGRAVFVRDGVAYVVVTTPSGGSAVANVDDYMAVGAEVRARMIAAGVMTGDRDDTRYEARVEGARKIGEWQGDVVAISPVDAPGVTQTIVMSPDPALADVRGVAVKALETFERPSRAVLVYPEQFVQLTTATLARGMPISFDRMDLKEIGRQPIAADRFDLPQKPVSRAELREVMANN
;
A
#
# COMPACT_ATOMS: atom_id res chain seq x y z
N MET A 1 42.77 57.17 34.33
CA MET A 1 41.48 56.51 34.66
C MET A 1 41.03 55.73 33.44
N ALA A 2 41.28 54.41 33.42
CA ALA A 2 40.93 53.53 32.32
C ALA A 2 39.52 52.96 32.54
N ARG A 3 38.64 53.05 31.52
CA ARG A 3 37.35 52.35 31.48
C ARG A 3 37.45 51.24 30.44
N ILE A 4 37.45 50.00 30.91
CA ILE A 4 37.35 48.79 30.09
C ILE A 4 35.86 48.48 29.99
N SER A 5 35.28 48.66 28.80
CA SER A 5 33.93 48.20 28.49
C SER A 5 34.03 46.77 27.93
N ALA A 6 33.59 45.80 28.72
CA ALA A 6 33.42 44.43 28.30
C ALA A 6 32.18 44.32 27.39
N LEU A 7 32.40 44.01 26.12
CA LEU A 7 31.34 43.69 25.16
C LEU A 7 31.03 42.19 25.29
N MET A 8 29.91 41.88 25.94
CA MET A 8 29.39 40.54 26.13
C MET A 8 28.61 40.14 24.87
N VAL A 9 29.22 39.33 24.01
CA VAL A 9 28.56 38.72 22.84
C VAL A 9 27.77 37.51 23.33
N MET A 10 26.45 37.66 23.48
CA MET A 10 25.52 36.55 23.62
C MET A 10 25.41 35.85 22.25
N MET A 11 26.09 34.71 22.09
CA MET A 11 25.78 33.75 21.04
C MET A 11 24.49 33.00 21.44
N SER A 12 23.36 33.47 20.93
CA SER A 12 22.11 32.71 20.94
C SER A 12 22.20 31.58 19.91
N PHE A 13 22.42 30.35 20.37
CA PHE A 13 22.14 29.14 19.59
C PHE A 13 20.63 29.02 19.41
N GLY A 14 20.13 29.47 18.26
CA GLY A 14 18.77 29.16 17.82
C GLY A 14 18.67 27.68 17.51
N LEU A 15 17.99 26.93 18.37
CA LEU A 15 17.52 25.58 18.08
C LEU A 15 16.55 25.66 16.90
N THR A 16 16.99 25.15 15.75
CA THR A 16 16.19 24.98 14.54
C THR A 16 15.13 23.90 14.76
N ALA A 17 13.87 24.30 14.93
CA ALA A 17 12.74 23.43 14.64
C ALA A 17 12.63 23.33 13.11
N GLY A 18 13.41 22.43 12.51
CA GLY A 18 13.28 22.10 11.10
C GLY A 18 11.98 21.33 10.90
N CYS A 19 10.91 22.01 10.49
CA CYS A 19 9.82 21.38 9.76
C CYS A 19 10.45 20.68 8.56
N GLY A 20 10.52 19.35 8.60
CA GLY A 20 11.14 18.55 7.54
C GLY A 20 10.43 18.82 6.22
N ASN A 21 11.09 19.53 5.33
CA ASN A 21 10.56 19.79 3.99
C ASN A 21 10.66 18.51 3.16
N ALA A 22 9.54 18.21 2.52
CA ALA A 22 9.40 17.38 1.33
C ALA A 22 10.59 17.55 0.36
N GLY A 23 11.13 16.44 -0.13
CA GLY A 23 12.41 16.41 -0.84
C GLY A 23 12.26 16.19 -2.35
N PRO A 24 13.24 16.62 -3.17
CA PRO A 24 13.32 16.19 -4.57
C PRO A 24 13.48 14.66 -4.59
N GLY A 25 12.42 13.94 -4.94
CA GLY A 25 12.36 12.47 -4.88
C GLY A 25 10.99 11.93 -4.48
N ASP A 26 10.11 12.79 -3.98
CA ASP A 26 8.73 12.41 -3.70
C ASP A 26 7.99 12.01 -4.98
N THR A 27 7.13 11.00 -4.84
CA THR A 27 6.40 10.39 -5.95
C THR A 27 4.94 10.22 -5.57
N THR A 28 4.04 10.67 -6.45
CA THR A 28 2.61 10.42 -6.37
C THR A 28 2.19 9.55 -7.55
N LEU A 29 1.47 8.46 -7.31
CA LEU A 29 0.84 7.66 -8.36
C LEU A 29 -0.66 7.68 -8.13
N ARG A 30 -1.43 7.97 -9.17
CA ARG A 30 -2.89 7.92 -9.11
C ARG A 30 -3.42 6.90 -10.10
N TYR A 31 -4.04 5.86 -9.57
CA TYR A 31 -4.79 4.87 -10.34
C TYR A 31 -6.28 5.13 -10.17
N ALA A 32 -7.04 4.98 -11.24
CA ALA A 32 -8.50 5.11 -11.17
C ALA A 32 -9.18 4.32 -12.29
N GLN A 33 -10.38 3.83 -12.01
CA GLN A 33 -11.32 3.44 -13.06
C GLN A 33 -11.94 4.70 -13.67
N THR A 34 -12.09 4.73 -15.00
CA THR A 34 -12.61 5.92 -15.70
C THR A 34 -14.05 6.27 -15.31
N GLU A 35 -14.84 5.26 -14.93
CA GLU A 35 -16.28 5.41 -14.69
C GLU A 35 -16.68 5.45 -13.21
N ASP A 36 -15.77 5.08 -12.30
CA ASP A 36 -16.05 5.07 -10.86
C ASP A 36 -14.87 5.67 -10.07
N PRO A 37 -15.03 6.88 -9.50
CA PRO A 37 -13.99 7.50 -8.69
C PRO A 37 -13.72 6.77 -7.37
N LYS A 38 -14.65 5.94 -6.87
CA LYS A 38 -14.43 5.10 -5.68
C LYS A 38 -13.48 3.94 -5.98
N GLN A 39 -13.42 3.52 -7.24
CA GLN A 39 -12.43 2.55 -7.73
C GLN A 39 -11.13 3.30 -8.09
N SER A 40 -10.47 3.84 -7.08
CA SER A 40 -9.20 4.52 -7.22
C SER A 40 -8.20 4.13 -6.15
N LEU A 41 -6.92 4.34 -6.44
CA LEU A 41 -5.81 4.16 -5.51
C LEU A 41 -4.87 5.36 -5.65
N LEU A 42 -4.65 6.07 -4.54
CA LEU A 42 -3.64 7.11 -4.42
C LEU A 42 -2.44 6.53 -3.67
N VAL A 43 -1.26 6.64 -4.28
CA VAL A 43 0.02 6.31 -3.65
C VAL A 43 0.81 7.59 -3.52
N GLU A 44 1.21 7.92 -2.30
CA GLU A 44 2.16 8.98 -1.98
C GLU A 44 3.39 8.32 -1.35
N ALA A 45 4.57 8.59 -1.89
CA ALA A 45 5.83 8.05 -1.40
C ALA A 45 6.86 9.17 -1.26
N ALA A 46 7.41 9.34 -0.07
CA ALA A 46 8.50 10.27 0.17
C ALA A 46 9.86 9.64 -0.15
N ALA A 47 10.84 10.49 -0.44
CA ALA A 47 12.21 10.05 -0.74
C ALA A 47 12.88 9.24 0.40
N ASN A 48 12.43 9.41 1.65
CA ASN A 48 12.91 8.66 2.82
C ASN A 48 12.33 7.23 2.92
N GLY A 49 11.41 6.86 2.02
CA GLY A 49 10.76 5.55 1.98
C GLY A 49 9.44 5.46 2.75
N ASP A 50 9.00 6.55 3.39
CA ASP A 50 7.66 6.65 3.96
C ASP A 50 6.61 6.67 2.84
N MET A 51 5.48 6.03 3.07
CA MET A 51 4.42 5.91 2.09
C MET A 51 3.04 6.02 2.73
N ARG A 52 2.09 6.56 1.98
CA ARG A 52 0.66 6.45 2.23
C ARG A 52 -0.01 5.90 0.98
N ILE A 53 -0.85 4.90 1.15
CA ILE A 53 -1.60 4.24 0.10
C ILE A 53 -3.06 4.27 0.52
N GLU A 54 -3.93 4.86 -0.28
CA GLU A 54 -5.34 5.06 0.07
C GLU A 54 -6.23 4.74 -1.13
N ASP A 55 -7.28 3.94 -0.91
CA ASP A 55 -8.30 3.71 -1.93
C ASP A 55 -9.43 4.74 -1.89
N GLY A 56 -10.28 4.74 -2.92
CA GLY A 56 -11.40 5.67 -3.03
C GLY A 56 -12.50 5.52 -1.98
N ASP A 57 -12.47 4.47 -1.16
CA ASP A 57 -13.33 4.27 0.01
C ASP A 57 -12.67 4.74 1.33
N GLY A 58 -11.46 5.29 1.25
CA GLY A 58 -10.73 5.86 2.37
C GLY A 58 -9.98 4.84 3.23
N ARG A 59 -9.86 3.58 2.78
CA ARG A 59 -9.00 2.61 3.45
C ARG A 59 -7.55 2.98 3.17
N ALA A 60 -6.77 3.14 4.23
CA ALA A 60 -5.38 3.59 4.14
C ALA A 60 -4.39 2.58 4.75
N VAL A 61 -3.25 2.43 4.07
CA VAL A 61 -2.06 1.73 4.53
C VAL A 61 -0.89 2.70 4.51
N PHE A 62 -0.10 2.70 5.57
CA PHE A 62 1.07 3.56 5.73
C PHE A 62 2.33 2.71 5.80
N VAL A 63 3.44 3.23 5.29
CA VAL A 63 4.79 2.75 5.60
C VAL A 63 5.50 3.89 6.31
N ARG A 64 5.99 3.65 7.53
CA ARG A 64 6.79 4.62 8.28
C ARG A 64 8.01 3.94 8.86
N ASP A 65 9.19 4.51 8.62
CA ASP A 65 10.46 3.96 9.13
C ASP A 65 10.64 2.47 8.76
N GLY A 66 10.17 2.08 7.57
CA GLY A 66 10.21 0.70 7.08
C GLY A 66 9.12 -0.24 7.64
N VAL A 67 8.25 0.23 8.54
CA VAL A 67 7.16 -0.54 9.14
C VAL A 67 5.83 -0.23 8.47
N ALA A 68 5.08 -1.26 8.10
CA ALA A 68 3.76 -1.11 7.48
C ALA A 68 2.64 -1.08 8.54
N TYR A 69 1.70 -0.15 8.39
CA TYR A 69 0.53 0.04 9.25
C TYR A 69 -0.75 0.08 8.41
N VAL A 70 -1.84 -0.45 8.95
CA VAL A 70 -3.17 -0.41 8.33
C VAL A 70 -4.15 0.32 9.24
N VAL A 71 -5.02 1.13 8.65
CA VAL A 71 -6.18 1.69 9.34
C VAL A 71 -7.33 0.69 9.22
N VAL A 72 -7.74 0.14 10.35
CA VAL A 72 -8.86 -0.80 10.48
C VAL A 72 -10.08 -0.02 10.90
N THR A 73 -11.13 -0.03 10.09
CA THR A 73 -12.43 0.57 10.43
C THR A 73 -13.34 -0.48 11.03
N THR A 74 -13.99 -0.17 12.15
CA THR A 74 -14.97 -1.06 12.80
C THR A 74 -16.38 -0.81 12.25
N PRO A 75 -17.31 -1.78 12.29
CA PRO A 75 -18.71 -1.56 11.90
C PRO A 75 -19.41 -0.46 12.71
N SER A 76 -18.93 -0.19 13.93
CA SER A 76 -19.41 0.92 14.77
C SER A 76 -18.94 2.31 14.31
N GLY A 77 -18.11 2.39 13.26
CA GLY A 77 -17.58 3.64 12.72
C GLY A 77 -16.32 4.15 13.43
N GLY A 78 -15.75 3.38 14.35
CA GLY A 78 -14.44 3.67 14.96
C GLY A 78 -13.30 3.22 14.05
N SER A 79 -12.07 3.68 14.34
CA SER A 79 -10.87 3.22 13.64
C SER A 79 -9.74 2.86 14.61
N ALA A 80 -8.92 1.90 14.20
CA ALA A 80 -7.71 1.47 14.87
C ALA A 80 -6.54 1.51 13.87
N VAL A 81 -5.36 1.95 14.29
CA VAL A 81 -4.13 1.78 13.51
C VAL A 81 -3.41 0.56 14.04
N ALA A 82 -3.08 -0.39 13.17
CA ALA A 82 -2.37 -1.60 13.55
C ALA A 82 -1.11 -1.77 12.70
N ASN A 83 -0.06 -2.35 13.28
CA ASN A 83 1.03 -2.91 12.49
C ASN A 83 0.45 -4.02 11.59
N VAL A 84 0.83 -4.06 10.31
CA VAL A 84 0.30 -5.04 9.35
C VAL A 84 0.64 -6.47 9.77
N ASP A 85 1.80 -6.75 10.34
CA ASP A 85 2.17 -8.10 10.80
C ASP A 85 1.29 -8.56 11.98
N ASP A 86 0.99 -7.65 12.91
CA ASP A 86 0.05 -7.93 14.00
C ASP A 86 -1.38 -8.13 13.47
N TYR A 87 -1.81 -7.31 12.51
CA TYR A 87 -3.10 -7.48 11.84
C TYR A 87 -3.21 -8.82 11.12
N MET A 88 -2.18 -9.23 10.37
CA MET A 88 -2.11 -10.54 9.73
C MET A 88 -2.22 -11.67 10.76
N ALA A 89 -1.50 -11.55 11.88
CA ALA A 89 -1.49 -12.58 12.91
C ALA A 89 -2.85 -12.70 13.62
N VAL A 90 -3.52 -11.58 13.92
CA VAL A 90 -4.88 -11.59 14.48
C VAL A 90 -5.91 -12.08 13.44
N GLY A 91 -5.76 -11.69 12.17
CA GLY A 91 -6.59 -12.18 11.06
C GLY A 91 -6.53 -13.71 10.93
N ALA A 92 -5.34 -14.30 11.06
CA ALA A 92 -5.16 -15.75 11.08
C ALA A 92 -5.87 -16.43 12.27
N GLU A 93 -5.85 -15.80 13.46
CA GLU A 93 -6.59 -16.27 14.64
C GLU A 93 -8.11 -16.20 14.42
N VAL A 94 -8.61 -15.11 13.83
CA VAL A 94 -10.03 -14.95 13.45
C VAL A 94 -10.44 -16.03 12.44
N ARG A 95 -9.64 -16.21 11.39
CA ARG A 95 -9.88 -17.25 10.38
C ARG A 95 -9.94 -18.64 10.98
N ALA A 96 -9.00 -19.00 11.84
CA ALA A 96 -8.99 -20.30 12.51
C ALA A 96 -10.29 -20.55 13.31
N ARG A 97 -10.80 -19.52 14.00
CA ARG A 97 -12.10 -19.59 14.69
C ARG A 97 -13.27 -19.76 13.73
N MET A 98 -13.29 -19.05 12.61
CA MET A 98 -14.35 -19.19 11.59
C MET A 98 -14.38 -20.59 10.98
N ILE A 99 -13.21 -21.20 10.75
CA ILE A 99 -13.09 -22.59 10.28
C ILE A 99 -13.63 -23.56 11.33
N ALA A 100 -13.19 -23.41 12.59
CA ALA A 100 -13.66 -24.26 13.69
C ALA A 100 -15.18 -24.15 13.92
N ALA A 101 -15.76 -22.98 13.65
CA ALA A 101 -17.21 -22.73 13.72
C ALA A 101 -17.99 -23.18 12.46
N GLY A 102 -17.31 -23.67 11.41
CA GLY A 102 -17.94 -24.07 10.15
C GLY A 102 -18.48 -22.90 9.30
N VAL A 103 -18.07 -21.66 9.61
CA VAL A 103 -18.47 -20.45 8.86
C VAL A 103 -17.61 -20.27 7.60
N MET A 104 -16.41 -20.84 7.58
CA MET A 104 -15.48 -20.83 6.46
C MET A 104 -14.88 -22.23 6.26
N THR A 105 -14.59 -22.62 5.03
CA THR A 105 -13.87 -23.87 4.76
C THR A 105 -12.40 -23.73 5.15
N GLY A 106 -11.88 -24.77 5.81
CA GLY A 106 -10.47 -24.81 6.23
C GLY A 106 -9.52 -25.36 5.16
N ASP A 107 -10.08 -25.97 4.12
CA ASP A 107 -9.32 -26.68 3.11
C ASP A 107 -8.39 -25.74 2.35
N ARG A 108 -7.21 -26.26 2.01
CA ARG A 108 -6.27 -25.58 1.15
C ARG A 108 -6.93 -25.47 -0.23
N ASP A 109 -7.00 -24.25 -0.76
CA ASP A 109 -7.41 -24.06 -2.14
C ASP A 109 -6.26 -24.51 -3.05
N ASP A 110 -6.36 -25.76 -3.50
CA ASP A 110 -5.43 -26.40 -4.43
C ASP A 110 -5.73 -26.06 -5.90
N THR A 111 -6.61 -25.08 -6.16
CA THR A 111 -6.86 -24.58 -7.51
C THR A 111 -5.56 -24.18 -8.16
N ARG A 112 -5.31 -24.74 -9.35
CA ARG A 112 -4.14 -24.39 -10.15
C ARG A 112 -4.40 -23.10 -10.91
N TYR A 113 -3.40 -22.25 -10.97
CA TYR A 113 -3.42 -20.97 -11.70
C TYR A 113 -2.36 -20.94 -12.78
N GLU A 114 -2.64 -20.16 -13.82
CA GLU A 114 -1.68 -19.82 -14.87
C GLU A 114 -1.64 -18.32 -15.11
N ALA A 115 -0.48 -17.81 -15.49
CA ALA A 115 -0.30 -16.44 -15.97
C ALA A 115 -0.05 -16.48 -17.49
N ARG A 116 -0.86 -15.74 -18.25
CA ARG A 116 -0.77 -15.67 -19.72
C ARG A 116 -0.64 -14.23 -20.18
N VAL A 117 0.20 -14.02 -21.19
CA VAL A 117 0.25 -12.73 -21.90
C VAL A 117 -0.83 -12.74 -22.97
N GLU A 118 -1.79 -11.82 -22.87
CA GLU A 118 -2.97 -11.75 -23.75
C GLU A 118 -2.85 -10.66 -24.84
N GLY A 119 -1.65 -10.10 -24.99
CA GLY A 119 -1.34 -9.06 -25.96
C GLY A 119 -0.94 -7.76 -25.29
N ALA A 120 -1.05 -6.65 -26.01
CA ALA A 120 -0.60 -5.34 -25.56
C ALA A 120 -1.80 -4.39 -25.39
N ARG A 121 -1.77 -3.55 -24.35
CA ARG A 121 -2.79 -2.52 -24.09
C ARG A 121 -2.12 -1.17 -23.82
N LYS A 122 -2.70 -0.13 -24.41
CA LYS A 122 -2.32 1.27 -24.19
C LYS A 122 -3.18 1.88 -23.08
N ILE A 123 -2.54 2.51 -22.10
CA ILE A 123 -3.17 3.23 -20.99
C ILE A 123 -2.61 4.65 -20.98
N GLY A 124 -3.44 5.64 -21.33
CA GLY A 124 -2.94 7.01 -21.51
C GLY A 124 -1.85 7.06 -22.59
N GLU A 125 -0.66 7.54 -22.23
CA GLU A 125 0.51 7.57 -23.10
C GLU A 125 1.36 6.29 -23.04
N TRP A 126 1.16 5.45 -22.02
CA TRP A 126 1.99 4.27 -21.77
C TRP A 126 1.46 3.02 -22.47
N GLN A 127 2.37 2.15 -22.89
CA GLN A 127 2.08 0.85 -23.47
C GLN A 127 2.57 -0.24 -22.52
N GLY A 128 1.80 -1.32 -22.38
CA GLY A 128 2.23 -2.50 -21.63
C GLY A 128 1.62 -3.79 -22.14
N ASP A 129 2.14 -4.91 -21.64
CA ASP A 129 1.62 -6.25 -21.88
C ASP A 129 0.49 -6.54 -20.90
N VAL A 130 -0.62 -7.06 -21.41
CA VAL A 130 -1.72 -7.58 -20.60
C VAL A 130 -1.33 -8.95 -20.10
N VAL A 131 -1.25 -9.12 -18.78
CA VAL A 131 -1.01 -10.39 -18.11
C VAL A 131 -2.26 -10.78 -17.34
N ALA A 132 -2.91 -11.87 -17.77
CA ALA A 132 -4.04 -12.46 -17.08
C ALA A 132 -3.57 -13.61 -16.18
N ILE A 133 -3.97 -13.58 -14.91
CA ILE A 133 -3.79 -14.66 -13.94
C ILE A 133 -5.16 -15.25 -13.69
N SER A 134 -5.35 -16.52 -14.07
CA SER A 134 -6.65 -17.19 -14.04
C SER A 134 -6.52 -18.62 -13.54
N PRO A 135 -7.58 -19.19 -12.94
CA PRO A 135 -7.57 -20.60 -12.60
C PRO A 135 -7.56 -21.44 -13.90
N VAL A 136 -6.83 -22.55 -13.89
CA VAL A 136 -6.81 -23.52 -14.99
C VAL A 136 -8.18 -24.19 -15.13
N ASP A 137 -8.80 -24.51 -13.99
CA ASP A 137 -10.10 -25.14 -13.88
C ASP A 137 -11.01 -24.22 -13.03
N ALA A 138 -12.19 -23.87 -13.53
CA ALA A 138 -13.14 -23.02 -12.78
C ALA A 138 -13.82 -23.80 -11.63
N PRO A 139 -14.21 -23.14 -10.53
CA PRO A 139 -14.16 -21.70 -10.27
C PRO A 139 -12.82 -21.21 -9.67
N GLY A 140 -12.57 -19.90 -9.68
CA GLY A 140 -11.39 -19.29 -9.03
C GLY A 140 -11.30 -17.78 -9.26
N VAL A 141 -10.34 -17.13 -8.62
CA VAL A 141 -10.12 -15.68 -8.73
C VAL A 141 -9.41 -15.35 -10.04
N THR A 142 -9.83 -14.32 -10.76
CA THR A 142 -9.11 -13.83 -11.93
C THR A 142 -8.55 -12.45 -11.66
N GLN A 143 -7.37 -12.18 -12.19
CA GLN A 143 -6.74 -10.86 -12.13
C GLN A 143 -6.10 -10.53 -13.47
N THR A 144 -6.23 -9.27 -13.90
CA THR A 144 -5.57 -8.75 -15.08
C THR A 144 -4.71 -7.56 -14.70
N ILE A 145 -3.44 -7.63 -15.07
CA ILE A 145 -2.46 -6.58 -14.80
C ILE A 145 -1.83 -6.17 -16.13
N VAL A 146 -1.70 -4.87 -16.39
CA VAL A 146 -0.97 -4.35 -17.56
C VAL A 146 0.40 -3.88 -17.10
N MET A 147 1.45 -4.54 -17.57
CA MET A 147 2.84 -4.27 -17.19
C MET A 147 3.55 -3.50 -18.31
N SER A 148 4.01 -2.28 -18.02
CA SER A 148 4.80 -1.49 -18.95
C SER A 148 6.30 -1.79 -18.80
N PRO A 149 7.00 -2.12 -19.91
CA PRO A 149 8.46 -2.21 -19.93
C PRO A 149 9.15 -0.86 -20.21
N ASP A 150 8.40 0.25 -20.27
CA ASP A 150 8.92 1.56 -20.66
C ASP A 150 10.05 2.03 -19.70
N PRO A 151 11.28 2.27 -20.18
CA PRO A 151 12.38 2.72 -19.34
C PRO A 151 12.11 4.10 -18.70
N ALA A 152 11.22 4.92 -19.26
CA ALA A 152 10.83 6.20 -18.65
C ALA A 152 10.06 6.03 -17.33
N LEU A 153 9.53 4.83 -17.06
CA LEU A 153 8.84 4.48 -15.81
C LEU A 153 9.71 3.72 -14.82
N ALA A 154 11.00 3.51 -15.13
CA ALA A 154 11.88 2.66 -14.33
C ALA A 154 12.08 3.18 -12.90
N ASP A 155 12.04 4.49 -12.68
CA ASP A 155 12.29 5.12 -11.38
C ASP A 155 11.06 5.08 -10.45
N VAL A 156 9.83 5.11 -10.99
CA VAL A 156 8.59 4.94 -10.22
C VAL A 156 8.20 3.49 -9.99
N ARG A 157 8.74 2.56 -10.78
CA ARG A 157 8.41 1.14 -10.71
C ARG A 157 8.51 0.56 -9.30
N GLY A 158 9.61 0.87 -8.60
CA GLY A 158 9.84 0.36 -7.24
C GLY A 158 8.77 0.84 -6.26
N VAL A 159 8.35 2.10 -6.37
CA VAL A 159 7.27 2.69 -5.56
C VAL A 159 5.94 1.98 -5.85
N ALA A 160 5.59 1.80 -7.12
CA ALA A 160 4.33 1.17 -7.51
C ALA A 160 4.22 -0.28 -7.04
N VAL A 161 5.26 -1.09 -7.28
CA VAL A 161 5.28 -2.50 -6.87
C VAL A 161 5.19 -2.61 -5.35
N LYS A 162 6.01 -1.85 -4.61
CA LYS A 162 5.97 -1.84 -3.14
C LYS A 162 4.60 -1.41 -2.62
N ALA A 163 3.96 -0.43 -3.26
CA ALA A 163 2.63 0.03 -2.88
C ALA A 163 1.58 -1.06 -3.05
N LEU A 164 1.51 -1.70 -4.21
CA LEU A 164 0.57 -2.80 -4.46
C LEU A 164 0.80 -3.97 -3.51
N GLU A 165 2.06 -4.38 -3.30
CA GLU A 165 2.38 -5.45 -2.36
C GLU A 165 1.96 -5.09 -0.93
N THR A 166 2.27 -3.87 -0.48
CA THR A 166 1.95 -3.42 0.89
C THR A 166 0.45 -3.28 1.10
N PHE A 167 -0.27 -2.74 0.12
CA PHE A 167 -1.71 -2.52 0.18
C PHE A 167 -2.53 -3.82 0.16
N GLU A 168 -2.07 -4.83 -0.58
CA GLU A 168 -2.74 -6.13 -0.67
C GLU A 168 -2.51 -7.02 0.54
N ARG A 169 -1.46 -6.77 1.34
CA ARG A 169 -1.13 -7.61 2.51
C ARG A 169 -2.30 -7.75 3.48
N PRO A 170 -2.96 -6.68 3.98
CA PRO A 170 -4.12 -6.81 4.87
C PRO A 170 -5.24 -7.68 4.29
N SER A 171 -5.55 -7.58 2.99
CA SER A 171 -6.57 -8.41 2.34
C SER A 171 -6.24 -9.90 2.44
N ARG A 172 -4.96 -10.27 2.33
CA ARG A 172 -4.47 -11.65 2.47
C ARG A 172 -4.55 -12.20 3.90
N ALA A 173 -4.77 -11.37 4.92
CA ALA A 173 -4.99 -11.83 6.29
C ALA A 173 -6.33 -12.56 6.43
N VAL A 174 -7.33 -12.09 5.68
CA VAL A 174 -8.74 -12.48 5.83
C VAL A 174 -9.19 -13.34 4.66
N LEU A 175 -8.75 -13.00 3.44
CA LEU A 175 -9.08 -13.73 2.23
C LEU A 175 -8.08 -14.88 1.99
N VAL A 176 -8.61 -16.05 1.65
CA VAL A 176 -7.79 -17.20 1.23
C VAL A 176 -7.45 -17.02 -0.23
N TYR A 177 -6.26 -16.50 -0.50
CA TYR A 177 -5.69 -16.58 -1.84
C TYR A 177 -4.84 -17.83 -1.97
N PRO A 178 -5.00 -18.60 -3.07
CA PRO A 178 -4.14 -19.72 -3.37
C PRO A 178 -2.68 -19.28 -3.45
N GLU A 179 -1.78 -20.07 -2.86
CA GLU A 179 -0.35 -19.74 -2.82
C GLU A 179 0.21 -19.50 -4.22
N GLN A 180 -0.20 -20.32 -5.19
CA GLN A 180 0.21 -20.19 -6.58
C GLN A 180 -0.27 -18.87 -7.20
N PHE A 181 -1.49 -18.41 -6.90
CA PHE A 181 -2.00 -17.12 -7.36
C PHE A 181 -1.12 -15.97 -6.85
N VAL A 182 -0.74 -16.01 -5.57
CA VAL A 182 0.15 -15.00 -4.96
C VAL A 182 1.54 -15.01 -5.60
N GLN A 183 2.10 -16.20 -5.84
CA GLN A 183 3.39 -16.35 -6.51
C GLN A 183 3.37 -15.80 -7.94
N LEU A 184 2.33 -16.12 -8.73
CA LEU A 184 2.18 -15.62 -10.10
C LEU A 184 1.96 -14.11 -10.15
N THR A 185 1.24 -13.54 -9.18
CA THR A 185 1.06 -12.10 -9.04
C THR A 185 2.41 -11.42 -8.79
N THR A 186 3.19 -11.94 -7.85
CA THR A 186 4.53 -11.43 -7.52
C THR A 186 5.47 -11.51 -8.74
N ALA A 187 5.48 -12.65 -9.43
CA ALA A 187 6.27 -12.83 -10.65
C ALA A 187 5.84 -11.88 -11.78
N THR A 188 4.55 -11.57 -11.88
CA THR A 188 4.01 -10.63 -12.86
C THR A 188 4.45 -9.19 -12.56
N LEU A 189 4.37 -8.75 -11.30
CA LEU A 189 4.83 -7.42 -10.88
C LEU A 189 6.35 -7.24 -11.09
N ALA A 190 7.12 -8.33 -11.02
CA ALA A 190 8.55 -8.33 -11.32
C ALA A 190 8.90 -8.09 -12.81
N ARG A 191 7.92 -8.00 -13.72
CA ARG A 191 8.15 -7.79 -15.16
C ARG A 191 8.28 -6.32 -15.60
N GLY A 192 7.79 -5.36 -14.82
CA GLY A 192 7.77 -3.95 -15.25
C GLY A 192 7.05 -3.01 -14.28
N MET A 193 6.62 -1.85 -14.77
CA MET A 193 5.75 -0.92 -14.05
C MET A 193 4.28 -1.32 -14.24
N PRO A 194 3.50 -1.60 -13.18
CA PRO A 194 2.07 -1.81 -13.32
C PRO A 194 1.37 -0.49 -13.71
N ILE A 195 0.86 -0.41 -14.93
CA ILE A 195 0.11 0.75 -15.45
C ILE A 195 -1.41 0.53 -15.44
N SER A 196 -1.85 -0.70 -15.15
CA SER A 196 -3.24 -1.02 -14.82
C SER A 196 -3.28 -2.29 -13.97
N PHE A 197 -4.12 -2.34 -12.95
CA PHE A 197 -4.37 -3.52 -12.13
C PHE A 197 -5.81 -3.47 -11.61
N ASP A 198 -6.51 -4.61 -11.55
CA ASP A 198 -7.90 -4.70 -11.11
C ASP A 198 -8.85 -3.68 -11.77
N ARG A 199 -8.58 -3.38 -13.05
CA ARG A 199 -9.29 -2.38 -13.88
C ARG A 199 -9.08 -0.91 -13.48
N MET A 200 -8.22 -0.64 -12.51
CA MET A 200 -7.74 0.70 -12.20
C MET A 200 -6.55 1.02 -13.09
N ASP A 201 -6.72 2.02 -13.95
CA ASP A 201 -5.69 2.48 -14.88
C ASP A 201 -4.88 3.60 -14.24
N LEU A 202 -3.56 3.60 -14.46
CA LEU A 202 -2.69 4.71 -14.08
C LEU A 202 -3.14 5.97 -14.84
N LYS A 203 -3.44 7.03 -14.09
CA LYS A 203 -3.88 8.31 -14.63
C LYS A 203 -2.81 9.38 -14.57
N GLU A 204 -1.99 9.34 -13.51
CA GLU A 204 -1.05 10.42 -13.24
C GLU A 204 0.17 9.93 -12.44
N ILE A 205 1.32 10.53 -12.76
CA ILE A 205 2.56 10.42 -12.00
C ILE A 205 2.98 11.83 -11.60
N GLY A 206 2.91 12.13 -10.31
CA GLY A 206 3.32 13.40 -9.72
C GLY A 206 4.72 13.33 -9.12
N ARG A 207 5.47 14.43 -9.21
CA ARG A 207 6.83 14.61 -8.63
C ARG A 207 6.95 15.85 -7.75
N GLN A 208 5.81 16.40 -7.37
CA GLN A 208 5.78 17.56 -6.50
C GLN A 208 6.12 17.14 -5.07
N PRO A 209 6.78 18.01 -4.29
CA PRO A 209 7.04 17.71 -2.89
C PRO A 209 5.73 17.42 -2.12
N ILE A 210 5.72 16.38 -1.30
CA ILE A 210 4.58 15.95 -0.49
C ILE A 210 4.78 16.38 0.96
N ALA A 211 3.81 17.10 1.52
CA ALA A 211 3.90 17.56 2.91
C ALA A 211 4.11 16.39 3.89
N ALA A 212 5.06 16.54 4.82
CA ALA A 212 5.50 15.44 5.70
C ALA A 212 4.37 14.90 6.60
N ASP A 213 3.41 15.74 6.97
CA ASP A 213 2.23 15.39 7.75
C ASP A 213 1.27 14.44 7.00
N ARG A 214 1.38 14.32 5.68
CA ARG A 214 0.62 13.33 4.88
C ARG A 214 0.95 11.89 5.28
N PHE A 215 2.14 11.66 5.81
CA PHE A 215 2.62 10.34 6.25
C PHE A 215 2.35 10.08 7.73
N ASP A 216 1.77 11.04 8.46
CA ASP A 216 1.44 10.83 9.86
C ASP A 216 0.31 9.82 10.04
N LEU A 217 0.48 8.94 11.03
CA LEU A 217 -0.57 7.99 11.39
C LEU A 217 -1.71 8.78 12.05
N PRO A 218 -2.98 8.52 11.69
CA PRO A 218 -4.11 9.29 12.22
C PRO A 218 -4.31 9.11 13.73
N GLN A 219 -3.72 8.07 14.30
CA GLN A 219 -3.69 7.78 15.73
C GLN A 219 -2.50 6.86 16.06
N LYS A 220 -2.22 6.70 17.35
CA LYS A 220 -1.19 5.78 17.82
C LYS A 220 -1.55 4.33 17.44
N PRO A 221 -0.58 3.53 16.97
CA PRO A 221 -0.81 2.10 16.76
C PRO A 221 -1.26 1.41 18.05
N VAL A 222 -2.29 0.57 17.92
CA VAL A 222 -2.73 -0.31 19.00
C VAL A 222 -1.80 -1.52 19.11
N SER A 223 -1.71 -2.08 20.31
CA SER A 223 -1.04 -3.36 20.53
C SER A 223 -1.81 -4.51 19.88
N ARG A 224 -1.15 -5.65 19.66
CA ARG A 224 -1.81 -6.87 19.20
C ARG A 224 -2.96 -7.33 20.12
N ALA A 225 -2.86 -7.10 21.43
CA ALA A 225 -3.92 -7.46 22.37
C ALA A 225 -5.17 -6.58 22.18
N GLU A 226 -4.99 -5.26 22.12
CA GLU A 226 -6.08 -4.31 21.81
C GLU A 226 -6.67 -4.59 20.42
N LEU A 227 -5.84 -4.94 19.43
CA LEU A 227 -6.31 -5.29 18.10
C LEU A 227 -7.23 -6.53 18.11
N ARG A 228 -6.94 -7.53 18.95
CA ARG A 228 -7.85 -8.69 19.10
C ARG A 228 -9.22 -8.26 19.62
N GLU A 229 -9.28 -7.31 20.55
CA GLU A 229 -10.53 -6.80 21.09
C GLU A 229 -11.30 -6.01 20.02
N VAL A 230 -10.61 -5.18 19.24
CA VAL A 230 -11.18 -4.46 18.10
C VAL A 230 -11.79 -5.45 17.10
N MET A 231 -11.03 -6.48 16.70
CA MET A 231 -11.48 -7.46 15.71
C MET A 231 -12.52 -8.47 16.23
N ALA A 232 -12.62 -8.68 17.55
CA ALA A 232 -13.64 -9.55 18.14
C ALA A 232 -15.02 -8.90 18.23
N ASN A 233 -15.07 -7.57 18.21
CA ASN A 233 -16.31 -6.79 18.21
C ASN A 233 -16.76 -6.38 16.78
N ASN A 234 -16.03 -6.82 15.76
CA ASN A 234 -16.36 -6.67 14.34
C ASN A 234 -17.06 -7.92 13.82
#